data_AF-A0A0G1U1D3-F1
#
_entry.id   AF-A0A0G1U1D3-F1
#
_cell.length_a   1.000
_cell.length_b   1.000
_cell.length_c   1.000
_cell.angle_alpha   90.00
_cell.angle_beta   90.00
_cell.angle_gamma   90.00
#
_symmetry.space_group_name_H-M   'P 1'
#
loop_
_entity.id
_entity.type
_entity.pdbx_description
1 polymer ?
#
loop_
_entity_poly.entity_id
_entity_poly.type
_entity_poly.pdbx_seq_one_letter_code
_entity_poly.pdbx_strand_id
1 'polypeptide(L)'
;MIDAHDIEYSYACSSSSDLFGCVALQKKQYCILNKQYSKEEYKDLVEKIKKHMDEMPYVDKRGCIYKYGEFFPAEISPFAYNDSVAQEYFPLSREEILANGSQWSEPLERDLKITLSYKDLPDKINEVKDSIKDEVIGCEHEGKCEDGCTIAFRIIPDELDFYRTMKLPVPRQCPSCRHWQRLQQRTSFRIWKRKCQCTGVASENQIYKNTAEHAHKAAHCPNEFETSYAPERPEGYCGGILPKSKRRS
;
A
#
# COMPACT_ATOMS: atom_id res chain seq x y z
N MET A 1 -15.08 -6.35 23.37
CA MET A 1 -16.10 -6.57 22.34
C MET A 1 -16.49 -5.19 21.83
N ILE A 2 -16.08 -4.82 20.62
CA ILE A 2 -16.52 -3.57 19.98
C ILE A 2 -17.94 -3.87 19.50
N ASP A 3 -18.92 -3.61 20.34
CA ASP A 3 -20.33 -3.84 20.02
C ASP A 3 -20.89 -2.56 19.39
N ALA A 4 -20.97 -2.54 18.07
CA ALA A 4 -21.31 -1.36 17.31
C ALA A 4 -22.21 -1.77 16.13
N HIS A 5 -23.40 -1.18 16.04
CA HIS A 5 -24.40 -1.51 15.02
C HIS A 5 -25.18 -0.25 14.59
N ASP A 6 -25.77 -0.25 13.40
CA ASP A 6 -26.51 0.89 12.86
C ASP A 6 -25.68 2.19 12.82
N ILE A 7 -24.47 2.07 12.25
CA ILE A 7 -23.50 3.16 12.14
C ILE A 7 -23.31 3.51 10.65
N GLU A 8 -23.57 4.77 10.31
CA GLU A 8 -23.45 5.30 8.95
C GLU A 8 -22.51 6.52 8.93
N TYR A 9 -21.64 6.60 7.92
CA TYR A 9 -20.67 7.69 7.72
C TYR A 9 -19.87 8.09 8.97
N SER A 10 -19.62 7.16 9.88
CA SER A 10 -18.98 7.44 11.16
C SER A 10 -17.66 6.69 11.31
N TYR A 11 -16.75 7.21 12.12
CA TYR A 11 -15.40 6.67 12.28
C TYR A 11 -15.00 6.55 13.76
N ALA A 12 -14.33 5.45 14.10
CA ALA A 12 -13.80 5.19 15.44
C ALA A 12 -14.84 5.25 16.58
N CYS A 13 -16.08 4.86 16.31
CA CYS A 13 -17.13 4.78 17.32
C CYS A 13 -17.18 3.38 17.95
N SER A 14 -17.01 3.28 19.27
CA SER A 14 -16.98 2.00 19.99
C SER A 14 -18.17 1.85 20.95
N SER A 15 -18.68 0.63 21.09
CA SER A 15 -19.78 0.31 22.01
C SER A 15 -21.00 1.24 21.81
N SER A 16 -21.35 1.57 20.57
CA SER A 16 -22.33 2.62 20.24
C SER A 16 -23.29 2.16 19.13
N SER A 17 -24.52 2.68 19.13
CA SER A 17 -25.54 2.37 18.12
C SER A 17 -26.15 3.62 17.51
N ASP A 18 -26.87 3.51 16.40
CA ASP A 18 -27.68 4.61 15.84
C ASP A 18 -26.86 5.91 15.67
N LEU A 19 -25.79 5.83 14.87
CA LEU A 19 -24.89 6.96 14.62
C LEU A 19 -24.88 7.35 13.14
N PHE A 20 -24.94 8.65 12.88
CA PHE A 20 -24.79 9.21 11.54
C PHE A 20 -23.72 10.31 11.53
N GLY A 21 -22.66 10.17 10.74
CA GLY A 21 -21.63 11.20 10.60
C GLY A 21 -20.81 11.48 11.88
N CYS A 22 -20.70 10.51 12.79
CA CYS A 22 -20.04 10.69 14.08
C CYS A 22 -18.56 10.28 14.07
N VAL A 23 -17.74 10.87 14.93
CA VAL A 23 -16.31 10.55 15.06
C VAL A 23 -15.95 10.37 16.53
N ALA A 24 -15.25 9.28 16.84
CA ALA A 24 -14.64 8.99 18.14
C ALA A 24 -15.61 8.97 19.35
N LEU A 25 -16.89 8.64 19.13
CA LEU A 25 -17.86 8.46 20.22
C LEU A 25 -17.69 7.10 20.90
N GLN A 26 -17.97 7.06 22.21
CA GLN A 26 -17.96 5.83 23.00
C GLN A 26 -19.22 5.73 23.84
N LYS A 27 -19.88 4.56 23.83
CA LYS A 27 -21.08 4.30 24.65
C LYS A 27 -22.19 5.32 24.40
N LYS A 28 -22.43 5.67 23.14
CA LYS A 28 -23.45 6.64 22.72
C LYS A 28 -24.46 6.01 21.77
N GLN A 29 -25.63 6.63 21.70
CA GLN A 29 -26.71 6.24 20.80
C GLN A 29 -27.49 7.45 20.32
N TYR A 30 -28.10 7.35 19.14
CA TYR A 30 -28.92 8.39 18.50
C TYR A 30 -28.15 9.70 18.34
N CYS A 31 -26.98 9.64 17.69
CA CYS A 31 -26.16 10.82 17.49
C CYS A 31 -25.97 11.14 16.01
N ILE A 32 -26.04 12.43 15.68
CA ILE A 32 -25.76 12.97 14.35
C ILE A 32 -24.64 14.00 14.51
N LEU A 33 -23.54 13.87 13.76
CA LEU A 33 -22.40 14.79 13.84
C LEU A 33 -21.92 15.05 15.28
N ASN A 34 -21.76 13.97 16.05
CA ASN A 34 -21.39 13.97 17.48
C ASN A 34 -22.40 14.58 18.46
N LYS A 35 -23.55 15.04 18.01
CA LYS A 35 -24.62 15.54 18.88
C LYS A 35 -25.65 14.47 19.13
N GLN A 36 -26.01 14.25 20.39
CA GLN A 36 -27.04 13.29 20.81
C GLN A 36 -28.45 13.89 20.73
N TYR A 37 -29.40 13.11 20.24
CA TYR A 37 -30.80 13.47 20.05
C TYR A 37 -31.72 12.47 20.77
N SER A 38 -33.01 12.80 20.87
CA SER A 38 -34.02 11.78 21.16
C SER A 38 -34.14 10.79 20.00
N LYS A 39 -34.71 9.62 20.26
CA LYS A 39 -34.85 8.56 19.26
C LYS A 39 -35.72 8.99 18.08
N GLU A 40 -36.80 9.69 18.37
CA GLU A 40 -37.76 10.19 17.39
C GLU A 40 -37.12 11.27 16.52
N GLU A 41 -36.48 12.27 17.15
CA GLU A 41 -35.76 13.32 16.42
C GLU A 41 -34.62 12.77 15.56
N TYR A 42 -33.88 11.79 16.09
CA TYR A 42 -32.79 11.14 15.34
C TYR A 42 -33.32 10.50 14.06
N LYS A 43 -34.38 9.70 14.15
CA LYS A 43 -34.97 9.04 12.98
C LYS A 43 -35.47 10.06 11.95
N ASP A 44 -36.20 11.07 12.41
CA ASP A 44 -36.74 12.12 11.54
C ASP A 44 -35.62 12.92 10.84
N LEU A 45 -34.54 13.23 11.55
CA LEU A 45 -33.41 13.97 10.99
C LEU A 45 -32.60 13.11 10.02
N VAL A 46 -32.33 11.85 10.36
CA VAL A 46 -31.57 10.95 9.48
C VAL A 46 -32.32 10.71 8.18
N GLU A 47 -33.63 10.47 8.20
CA GLU A 47 -34.42 10.33 6.97
C GLU A 47 -34.36 11.59 6.10
N LYS A 48 -34.46 12.78 6.71
CA LYS A 48 -34.30 14.06 5.99
C LYS A 48 -32.91 14.21 5.38
N ILE A 49 -31.86 13.86 6.11
CA ILE A 49 -30.48 13.94 5.62
C ILE A 49 -30.28 13.00 4.43
N LYS A 50 -30.71 11.74 4.53
CA LYS A 50 -30.61 10.75 3.45
C LYS A 50 -31.33 11.21 2.19
N LYS A 51 -32.56 11.68 2.34
CA LYS A 51 -33.34 12.24 1.22
C LYS A 51 -32.63 13.44 0.58
N HIS A 52 -32.11 14.35 1.39
CA HIS A 52 -31.38 15.51 0.90
C HIS A 52 -30.09 15.12 0.15
N MET A 53 -29.37 14.07 0.60
CA MET A 53 -28.20 13.55 -0.11
C MET A 53 -28.56 12.97 -1.49
N ASP A 54 -29.76 12.40 -1.66
CA ASP A 54 -30.23 11.89 -2.95
C ASP A 54 -30.77 12.98 -3.89
N GLU A 55 -31.44 13.99 -3.32
CA GLU A 55 -32.03 15.11 -4.07
C GLU A 55 -30.99 16.16 -4.48
N MET A 56 -29.97 16.37 -3.65
CA MET A 56 -28.88 17.31 -3.89
C MET A 56 -27.52 16.62 -3.73
N PRO A 57 -27.20 15.67 -4.62
CA PRO A 57 -25.96 14.91 -4.53
C PRO A 57 -24.76 15.81 -4.82
N TYR A 58 -23.62 15.44 -4.23
CA TYR A 58 -22.36 16.06 -4.60
C TYR A 58 -21.94 15.58 -5.99
N VAL A 59 -21.43 16.49 -6.82
CA VAL A 59 -20.88 16.18 -8.14
C VAL A 59 -19.44 16.63 -8.15
N ASP A 60 -18.51 15.71 -8.38
CA ASP A 60 -17.09 16.05 -8.42
C ASP A 60 -16.71 16.79 -9.71
N LYS A 61 -15.44 17.23 -9.80
CA LYS A 61 -14.88 17.86 -11.01
C LYS A 61 -14.95 16.98 -12.27
N ARG A 62 -15.15 15.67 -12.14
CA ARG A 62 -15.26 14.71 -13.25
C ARG A 62 -16.72 14.45 -13.65
N GLY A 63 -17.69 14.97 -12.91
CA GLY A 63 -19.11 14.70 -13.12
C GLY A 63 -19.63 13.43 -12.43
N CYS A 64 -18.84 12.79 -11.56
CA CYS A 64 -19.28 11.65 -10.77
C CYS A 64 -20.29 12.14 -9.71
N ILE A 65 -21.44 11.46 -9.62
CA ILE A 65 -22.54 11.82 -8.72
C ILE A 65 -22.48 10.94 -7.47
N TYR A 66 -22.43 11.57 -6.29
CA TYR A 66 -22.32 10.91 -5.00
C TYR A 66 -23.62 11.07 -4.21
N LYS A 67 -24.32 9.95 -4.03
CA LYS A 67 -25.62 9.85 -3.35
C LYS A 67 -25.49 9.18 -1.98
N TYR A 68 -26.59 9.07 -1.25
CA TYR A 68 -26.60 8.28 -0.04
C TYR A 68 -26.27 6.81 -0.34
N GLY A 69 -25.25 6.29 0.34
CA GLY A 69 -24.71 4.94 0.23
C GLY A 69 -23.31 4.93 -0.40
N GLU A 70 -22.94 6.00 -1.08
CA GLU A 70 -21.64 6.14 -1.74
C GLU A 70 -20.54 6.61 -0.79
N PHE A 71 -19.29 6.33 -1.16
CA PHE A 71 -18.13 6.89 -0.46
C PHE A 71 -18.02 8.40 -0.70
N PHE A 72 -17.31 9.08 0.20
CA PHE A 72 -16.94 10.47 -0.02
C PHE A 72 -16.04 10.62 -1.27
N PRO A 73 -16.18 11.70 -2.06
CA PRO A 73 -15.33 11.98 -3.20
C PRO A 73 -13.85 12.00 -2.81
N ALA A 74 -12.98 11.45 -3.67
CA ALA A 74 -11.54 11.47 -3.43
C ALA A 74 -10.98 12.90 -3.36
N GLU A 75 -11.59 13.86 -4.07
CA GLU A 75 -11.12 15.24 -4.14
C GLU A 75 -11.29 16.04 -2.83
N ILE A 76 -12.16 15.58 -1.92
CA ILE A 76 -12.32 16.17 -0.59
C ILE A 76 -11.44 15.52 0.47
N SER A 77 -10.62 14.53 0.08
CA SER A 77 -9.63 13.94 0.97
C SER A 77 -8.66 15.01 1.47
N PRO A 78 -8.36 15.07 2.78
CA PRO A 78 -7.34 15.98 3.31
C PRO A 78 -5.91 15.52 2.96
N PHE A 79 -5.76 14.31 2.43
CA PHE A 79 -4.48 13.73 2.01
C PHE A 79 -4.45 13.55 0.49
N ALA A 80 -3.32 13.89 -0.12
CA ALA A 80 -3.06 13.59 -1.52
C ALA A 80 -2.91 12.08 -1.74
N TYR A 81 -3.16 11.64 -2.97
CA TYR A 81 -3.13 10.22 -3.32
C TYR A 81 -1.75 9.61 -3.09
N ASN A 82 -0.69 10.31 -3.51
CA ASN A 82 0.70 9.85 -3.42
C ASN A 82 1.24 9.76 -1.99
N ASP A 83 0.63 10.49 -1.05
CA ASP A 83 0.96 10.41 0.38
C ASP A 83 0.09 9.37 1.13
N SER A 84 -0.89 8.78 0.44
CA SER A 84 -1.82 7.82 1.02
C SER A 84 -1.38 6.38 0.77
N VAL A 85 -1.94 5.47 1.58
CA VAL A 85 -1.78 4.02 1.41
C VAL A 85 -2.33 3.53 0.05
N ALA A 86 -3.18 4.32 -0.62
CA ALA A 86 -3.66 3.98 -1.96
C ALA A 86 -2.50 3.88 -2.96
N GLN A 87 -1.51 4.78 -2.91
CA GLN A 87 -0.33 4.72 -3.78
C GLN A 87 0.48 3.45 -3.52
N GLU A 88 0.62 3.00 -2.26
CA GLU A 88 1.35 1.76 -1.92
C GLU A 88 0.73 0.50 -2.57
N TYR A 89 -0.59 0.46 -2.67
CA TYR A 89 -1.33 -0.69 -3.17
C TYR A 89 -1.68 -0.61 -4.65
N PHE A 90 -1.93 0.60 -5.13
CA PHE A 90 -2.34 0.93 -6.48
C PHE A 90 -1.48 2.09 -6.97
N PRO A 91 -0.19 1.84 -7.25
CA PRO A 91 0.71 2.90 -7.70
C PRO A 91 0.21 3.47 -9.03
N LEU A 92 -0.04 4.77 -9.04
CA LEU A 92 -0.44 5.53 -10.22
C LEU A 92 0.59 6.63 -10.49
N SER A 93 0.76 6.98 -11.76
CA SER A 93 1.52 8.16 -12.16
C SER A 93 0.80 9.44 -11.75
N ARG A 94 1.54 10.55 -11.70
CA ARG A 94 1.00 11.88 -11.40
C ARG A 94 -0.15 12.23 -12.35
N GLU A 95 0.01 11.96 -13.64
CA GLU A 95 -1.00 12.24 -14.67
C GLU A 95 -2.27 11.44 -14.44
N GLU A 96 -2.16 10.15 -14.09
CA GLU A 96 -3.31 9.28 -13.78
C GLU A 96 -4.04 9.73 -12.52
N ILE A 97 -3.32 10.17 -11.48
CA ILE A 97 -3.90 10.66 -10.22
C ILE A 97 -4.74 11.91 -10.48
N LEU A 98 -4.19 12.86 -11.22
CA LEU A 98 -4.87 14.10 -11.58
C LEU A 98 -6.09 13.84 -12.48
N ALA A 99 -5.96 12.92 -13.46
CA ALA A 99 -7.06 12.51 -14.32
C ALA A 99 -8.20 11.84 -13.53
N ASN A 100 -7.88 11.15 -12.45
CA ASN A 100 -8.85 10.52 -11.56
C ASN A 100 -9.49 11.50 -10.54
N GLY A 101 -9.13 12.79 -10.58
CA GLY A 101 -9.70 13.82 -9.70
C GLY A 101 -9.11 13.83 -8.30
N SER A 102 -8.09 13.01 -8.04
CA SER A 102 -7.38 12.96 -6.78
C SER A 102 -6.30 14.04 -6.72
N GLN A 103 -5.95 14.46 -5.51
CA GLN A 103 -4.89 15.45 -5.30
C GLN A 103 -3.50 14.81 -5.38
N TRP A 104 -2.52 15.57 -5.86
CA TRP A 104 -1.10 15.22 -5.85
C TRP A 104 -0.34 16.20 -4.95
N SER A 105 0.46 15.67 -4.04
CA SER A 105 1.33 16.42 -3.13
C SER A 105 2.67 16.64 -3.80
N GLU A 106 3.02 17.90 -4.04
CA GLU A 106 4.30 18.25 -4.67
C GLU A 106 5.46 18.08 -3.67
N PRO A 107 6.62 17.57 -4.12
CA PRO A 107 7.79 17.45 -3.25
C PRO A 107 8.20 18.80 -2.68
N LEU A 108 8.48 18.84 -1.37
CA LEU A 108 9.01 20.04 -0.72
C LEU A 108 10.42 20.33 -1.22
N GLU A 109 10.67 21.55 -1.67
CA GLU A 109 12.03 22.03 -1.94
C GLU A 109 12.85 22.06 -0.65
N ARG A 110 14.04 21.46 -0.69
CA ARG A 110 14.95 21.40 0.45
C ARG A 110 16.34 21.87 0.01
N ASP A 111 16.91 22.80 0.76
CA ASP A 111 18.32 23.17 0.60
C ASP A 111 19.20 22.10 1.25
N LEU A 112 19.55 21.08 0.47
CA LEU A 112 20.35 19.94 0.93
C LEU A 112 21.79 20.09 0.46
N LYS A 113 22.72 20.15 1.42
CA LYS A 113 24.15 20.10 1.16
C LYS A 113 24.65 18.67 1.34
N ILE A 114 24.77 17.94 0.24
CA ILE A 114 25.33 16.59 0.22
C ILE A 114 26.84 16.70 0.48
N THR A 115 27.32 16.00 1.49
CA THR A 115 28.75 15.96 1.85
C THR A 115 29.42 14.65 1.43
N LEU A 116 28.63 13.58 1.27
CA LEU A 116 29.11 12.26 0.85
C LEU A 116 28.24 11.68 -0.27
N SER A 117 28.87 11.24 -1.36
CA SER A 117 28.16 10.55 -2.45
C SER A 117 27.87 9.10 -2.07
N TYR A 118 26.73 8.56 -2.51
CA TYR A 118 26.42 7.14 -2.35
C TYR A 118 27.47 6.23 -3.00
N LYS A 119 28.20 6.71 -4.01
CA LYS A 119 29.24 5.95 -4.72
C LYS A 119 30.48 5.71 -3.86
N ASP A 120 30.78 6.65 -2.96
CA ASP A 120 31.96 6.62 -2.10
C ASP A 120 31.74 5.76 -0.84
N LEU A 121 30.53 5.22 -0.66
CA LEU A 121 30.22 4.32 0.45
C LEU A 121 30.92 2.95 0.28
N PRO A 122 31.66 2.48 1.29
CA PRO A 122 32.27 1.16 1.28
C PRO A 122 31.24 0.03 1.18
N ASP A 123 31.58 -1.05 0.48
CA ASP A 123 30.73 -2.24 0.38
C ASP A 123 30.70 -3.08 1.67
N LYS A 124 31.74 -2.96 2.51
CA LYS A 124 31.84 -3.70 3.77
C LYS A 124 31.65 -2.77 4.95
N ILE A 125 30.78 -3.16 5.89
CA ILE A 125 30.51 -2.38 7.10
C ILE A 125 31.75 -2.15 7.97
N ASN A 126 32.72 -3.07 7.93
CA ASN A 126 33.98 -2.95 8.69
C ASN A 126 34.87 -1.80 8.19
N GLU A 127 34.67 -1.34 6.97
CA GLU A 127 35.42 -0.23 6.36
C GLU A 127 34.73 1.12 6.62
N VAL A 128 33.52 1.11 7.16
CA VAL A 128 32.72 2.31 7.46
C VAL A 128 33.18 2.93 8.78
N LYS A 129 33.74 4.14 8.68
CA LYS A 129 34.16 4.96 9.83
C LYS A 129 32.97 5.56 10.56
N ASP A 130 33.13 5.80 11.86
CA ASP A 130 32.13 6.47 12.71
C ASP A 130 31.75 7.87 12.25
N SER A 131 32.65 8.56 11.54
CA SER A 131 32.41 9.92 11.02
C SER A 131 31.25 10.00 10.05
N ILE A 132 30.78 8.87 9.49
CA ILE A 132 29.60 8.82 8.61
C ILE A 132 28.32 9.39 9.26
N LYS A 133 28.25 9.40 10.59
CA LYS A 133 27.11 9.95 11.36
C LYS A 133 26.94 11.45 11.16
N ASP A 134 28.04 12.14 10.86
CA ASP A 134 28.07 13.60 10.65
C ASP A 134 27.84 13.97 9.18
N GLU A 135 27.90 12.99 8.28
CA GLU A 135 27.78 13.19 6.83
C GLU A 135 26.32 13.23 6.36
N VAL A 136 26.07 14.00 5.31
CA VAL A 136 24.82 14.01 4.54
C VAL A 136 25.07 13.18 3.28
N ILE A 137 24.47 12.00 3.23
CA ILE A 137 24.64 11.03 2.15
C ILE A 137 23.62 11.32 1.05
N GLY A 138 24.08 11.49 -0.18
CA GLY A 138 23.21 11.59 -1.36
C GLY A 138 22.54 10.24 -1.66
N CYS A 139 21.27 10.24 -2.04
CA CYS A 139 20.55 9.05 -2.45
C CYS A 139 20.90 8.68 -3.89
N GLU A 140 21.07 7.38 -4.16
CA GLU A 140 21.33 6.83 -5.50
C GLU A 140 20.36 7.34 -6.59
N HIS A 141 19.07 7.48 -6.27
CA HIS A 141 18.06 7.95 -7.23
C HIS A 141 18.07 9.46 -7.51
N GLU A 142 18.82 10.27 -6.76
CA GLU A 142 18.97 11.72 -7.00
C GLU A 142 17.63 12.50 -7.14
N GLY A 143 16.54 12.04 -6.52
CA GLY A 143 15.21 12.67 -6.65
C GLY A 143 14.47 12.37 -7.95
N LYS A 144 15.00 11.51 -8.83
CA LYS A 144 14.42 11.22 -10.16
C LYS A 144 13.36 10.13 -10.16
N CYS A 145 13.12 9.47 -9.02
CA CYS A 145 12.07 8.46 -8.89
C CYS A 145 10.79 9.06 -8.29
N GLU A 146 9.65 8.48 -8.62
CA GLU A 146 8.32 8.89 -8.12
C GLU A 146 8.02 8.38 -6.70
N ASP A 147 8.98 7.67 -6.09
CA ASP A 147 8.88 7.00 -4.79
C ASP A 147 9.07 7.93 -3.57
N GLY A 148 8.79 9.23 -3.70
CA GLY A 148 8.96 10.19 -2.60
C GLY A 148 10.41 10.30 -2.09
N CYS A 149 11.38 10.35 -3.00
CA CYS A 149 12.80 10.39 -2.67
C CYS A 149 13.17 11.65 -1.87
N THR A 150 13.86 11.48 -0.74
CA THR A 150 14.34 12.61 0.07
C THR A 150 15.61 13.27 -0.46
N ILE A 151 16.18 12.80 -1.59
CA ILE A 151 17.44 13.23 -2.25
C ILE A 151 18.70 12.98 -1.41
N ALA A 152 18.65 13.27 -0.11
CA ALA A 152 19.72 12.99 0.83
C ALA A 152 19.16 12.39 2.14
N PHE A 153 20.04 11.75 2.90
CA PHE A 153 19.71 11.17 4.21
C PHE A 153 20.96 11.14 5.12
N ARG A 154 20.75 10.88 6.40
CA ARG A 154 21.80 10.69 7.41
C ARG A 154 21.63 9.33 8.07
N ILE A 155 22.71 8.81 8.65
CA ILE A 155 22.70 7.59 9.45
C ILE A 155 22.84 7.98 10.92
N ILE A 156 21.86 7.60 11.75
CA ILE A 156 21.93 7.87 13.19
C ILE A 156 22.80 6.82 13.91
N PRO A 157 23.31 7.08 15.13
CA PRO A 157 24.15 6.13 15.86
C PRO A 157 23.55 4.73 15.97
N ASP A 158 22.28 4.64 16.36
CA ASP A 158 21.57 3.37 16.54
C ASP A 158 21.46 2.57 15.23
N GLU A 159 21.31 3.25 14.08
CA GLU A 159 21.29 2.62 12.77
C GLU A 159 22.68 2.07 12.40
N LEU A 160 23.74 2.83 12.67
CA LEU A 160 25.11 2.38 12.40
C LEU A 160 25.46 1.13 13.23
N ASP A 161 25.10 1.12 14.50
CA ASP A 161 25.31 -0.01 15.41
C ASP A 161 24.50 -1.24 14.97
N PHE A 162 23.26 -1.03 14.49
CA PHE A 162 22.46 -2.08 13.89
C PHE A 162 23.15 -2.69 12.66
N TYR A 163 23.63 -1.87 11.72
CA TYR A 163 24.32 -2.37 10.52
C TYR A 163 25.59 -3.16 10.87
N ARG A 164 26.37 -2.70 11.86
CA ARG A 164 27.56 -3.40 12.35
C ARG A 164 27.23 -4.74 12.99
N THR A 165 26.26 -4.77 13.88
CA THR A 165 25.82 -5.98 14.59
C THR A 165 25.33 -7.04 13.60
N MET A 166 24.55 -6.61 12.61
CA MET A 166 23.99 -7.50 11.58
C MET A 166 24.97 -7.81 10.44
N LYS A 167 26.17 -7.21 10.44
CA LYS A 167 27.18 -7.30 9.38
C LYS A 167 26.65 -6.91 8.00
N LEU A 168 25.80 -5.87 7.95
CA LEU A 168 25.16 -5.38 6.75
C LEU A 168 25.83 -4.09 6.25
N PRO A 169 25.97 -3.90 4.93
CA PRO A 169 26.45 -2.63 4.39
C PRO A 169 25.48 -1.49 4.72
N VAL A 170 26.03 -0.27 4.81
CA VAL A 170 25.21 0.94 4.90
C VAL A 170 24.42 1.15 3.61
N PRO A 171 23.19 1.67 3.69
CA PRO A 171 22.33 1.84 2.52
C PRO A 171 22.89 2.91 1.57
N ARG A 172 22.75 2.68 0.26
CA ARG A 172 23.02 3.67 -0.81
C ARG A 172 21.79 4.52 -1.17
N GLN A 173 20.61 4.08 -0.74
CA GLN A 173 19.32 4.68 -1.01
C GLN A 173 18.71 5.26 0.26
N CYS A 174 17.96 6.36 0.12
CA CYS A 174 17.27 6.97 1.26
C CYS A 174 16.15 6.05 1.82
N PRO A 175 15.66 6.31 3.04
CA PRO A 175 14.63 5.50 3.67
C PRO A 175 13.37 5.31 2.80
N SER A 176 12.88 6.36 2.14
CA SER A 176 11.68 6.29 1.27
C SER A 176 11.89 5.35 0.08
N CYS A 177 13.01 5.50 -0.65
CA CYS A 177 13.33 4.63 -1.79
C CYS A 177 13.46 3.16 -1.38
N ARG A 178 14.14 2.89 -0.25
CA ARG A 178 14.27 1.52 0.28
C ARG A 178 12.92 0.95 0.73
N HIS A 179 12.07 1.79 1.31
CA HIS A 179 10.72 1.41 1.69
C HIS A 179 9.94 0.97 0.45
N TRP A 180 9.93 1.78 -0.61
CA TRP A 180 9.26 1.47 -1.87
C TRP A 180 9.81 0.22 -2.57
N GLN A 181 11.13 0.04 -2.60
CA GLN A 181 11.74 -1.18 -3.13
C GLN A 181 11.28 -2.43 -2.37
N ARG A 182 11.07 -2.32 -1.05
CA ARG A 182 10.48 -3.39 -0.24
C ARG A 182 9.00 -3.57 -0.54
N LEU A 183 8.25 -2.50 -0.77
CA LEU A 183 6.82 -2.56 -1.16
C LEU A 183 6.63 -3.31 -2.47
N GLN A 184 7.51 -3.10 -3.45
CA GLN A 184 7.47 -3.78 -4.76
C GLN A 184 7.65 -5.30 -4.66
N GLN A 185 8.18 -5.80 -3.54
CA GLN A 185 8.29 -7.25 -3.27
C GLN A 185 7.02 -7.84 -2.65
N ARG A 186 6.04 -7.01 -2.28
CA ARG A 186 4.75 -7.48 -1.76
C ARG A 186 4.01 -8.26 -2.85
N THR A 187 3.27 -9.25 -2.39
CA THR A 187 2.34 -9.98 -3.23
C THR A 187 1.19 -9.06 -3.63
N SER A 188 0.77 -9.13 -4.90
CA SER A 188 -0.35 -8.31 -5.40
C SER A 188 -1.66 -8.69 -4.73
N PHE A 189 -2.56 -7.72 -4.56
CA PHE A 189 -3.95 -7.95 -4.10
C PHE A 189 -4.86 -8.47 -5.21
N ARG A 190 -4.44 -8.33 -6.48
CA ARG A 190 -5.21 -8.86 -7.59
C ARG A 190 -5.12 -10.39 -7.58
N ILE A 191 -6.25 -11.04 -7.76
CA ILE A 191 -6.33 -12.50 -7.87
C ILE A 191 -6.55 -12.84 -9.33
N TRP A 192 -5.75 -13.76 -9.85
CA TRP A 192 -5.83 -14.29 -11.20
C TRP A 192 -6.19 -15.76 -11.16
N LYS A 193 -7.11 -16.16 -12.04
CA LYS A 193 -7.38 -17.56 -12.32
C LYS A 193 -6.28 -18.11 -13.21
N ARG A 194 -5.63 -19.20 -12.80
CA ARG A 194 -4.55 -19.86 -13.53
C ARG A 194 -4.78 -21.36 -13.62
N LYS A 195 -4.16 -21.95 -14.64
CA LYS A 195 -4.00 -23.40 -14.81
C LYS A 195 -2.63 -23.83 -14.32
N CYS A 196 -2.55 -25.01 -13.73
CA CYS A 196 -1.29 -25.64 -13.33
C CYS A 196 -0.43 -25.88 -14.55
N GLN A 197 0.78 -25.30 -14.59
CA GLN A 197 1.69 -25.38 -15.75
C GLN A 197 2.46 -26.70 -15.81
N CYS A 198 1.98 -27.75 -15.15
CA CYS A 198 2.68 -29.03 -15.06
C CYS A 198 2.34 -29.92 -16.26
N THR A 199 3.34 -30.33 -17.03
CA THR A 199 3.22 -31.26 -18.17
C THR A 199 3.69 -32.67 -17.83
N GLY A 200 3.70 -33.02 -16.53
CA GLY A 200 4.04 -34.36 -16.05
C GLY A 200 5.49 -34.53 -15.66
N VAL A 201 6.42 -34.35 -16.60
CA VAL A 201 7.87 -34.49 -16.33
C VAL A 201 8.50 -33.15 -15.91
N ALA A 202 8.00 -32.05 -16.45
CA ALA A 202 8.48 -30.71 -16.19
C ALA A 202 7.32 -29.70 -16.18
N SER A 203 7.61 -28.46 -15.85
CA SER A 203 6.72 -27.34 -16.13
C SER A 203 6.74 -26.97 -17.62
N GLU A 204 5.67 -26.36 -18.10
CA GLU A 204 5.50 -25.88 -19.48
C GLU A 204 6.66 -24.96 -19.92
N ASN A 205 7.14 -24.12 -19.00
CA ASN A 205 8.28 -23.23 -19.21
C ASN A 205 9.66 -23.89 -18.98
N GLN A 206 9.72 -25.20 -18.73
CA GLN A 206 10.93 -26.00 -18.49
C GLN A 206 11.82 -25.54 -17.31
N ILE A 207 11.33 -24.64 -16.45
CA ILE A 207 12.09 -24.13 -15.30
C ILE A 207 12.15 -25.16 -14.17
N TYR A 208 11.10 -25.95 -14.00
CA TYR A 208 10.98 -26.93 -12.93
C TYR A 208 10.85 -28.34 -13.50
N LYS A 209 11.62 -29.28 -12.94
CA LYS A 209 11.52 -30.70 -13.25
C LYS A 209 10.88 -31.41 -12.08
N ASN A 210 9.82 -32.17 -12.34
CA ASN A 210 9.14 -32.93 -11.31
C ASN A 210 10.03 -34.10 -10.87
N THR A 211 10.10 -34.34 -9.56
CA THR A 211 10.88 -35.42 -8.97
C THR A 211 10.05 -36.67 -8.69
N ALA A 212 8.73 -36.59 -8.85
CA ALA A 212 7.78 -37.68 -8.62
C ALA A 212 6.76 -37.73 -9.76
N GLU A 213 6.20 -38.91 -10.01
CA GLU A 213 5.10 -39.05 -10.95
C GLU A 213 3.79 -38.50 -10.36
N HIS A 214 3.05 -37.78 -11.18
CA HIS A 214 1.75 -37.22 -10.80
C HIS A 214 0.60 -38.07 -11.32
N ALA A 215 -0.61 -37.90 -10.75
CA ALA A 215 -1.81 -38.64 -11.17
C ALA A 215 -2.17 -38.47 -12.66
N HIS A 216 -1.78 -37.35 -13.27
CA HIS A 216 -1.99 -37.05 -14.68
C HIS A 216 -0.86 -37.55 -15.61
N LYS A 217 0.14 -38.27 -15.06
CA LYS A 217 1.30 -38.82 -15.80
C LYS A 217 1.93 -37.76 -16.71
N ALA A 218 2.06 -38.03 -18.02
CA ALA A 218 2.64 -37.12 -19.02
C ALA A 218 1.63 -36.11 -19.61
N ALA A 219 0.35 -36.16 -19.23
CA ALA A 219 -0.64 -35.19 -19.69
C ALA A 219 -0.47 -33.86 -18.94
N HIS A 220 -1.00 -32.78 -19.52
CA HIS A 220 -1.06 -31.50 -18.83
C HIS A 220 -2.00 -31.60 -17.61
N CYS A 221 -1.59 -31.02 -16.49
CA CYS A 221 -2.39 -31.01 -15.27
C CYS A 221 -3.71 -30.25 -15.51
N PRO A 222 -4.88 -30.83 -15.16
CA PRO A 222 -6.17 -30.18 -15.35
C PRO A 222 -6.52 -29.18 -14.23
N ASN A 223 -5.67 -29.05 -13.20
CA ASN A 223 -5.99 -28.24 -12.03
C ASN A 223 -6.01 -26.74 -12.36
N GLU A 224 -7.06 -26.08 -11.91
CA GLU A 224 -7.24 -24.63 -11.91
C GLU A 224 -7.18 -24.12 -10.47
N PHE A 225 -6.60 -22.94 -10.29
CA PHE A 225 -6.49 -22.30 -8.98
C PHE A 225 -6.47 -20.78 -9.12
N GLU A 226 -6.75 -20.12 -8.01
CA GLU A 226 -6.67 -18.68 -7.87
C GLU A 226 -5.37 -18.31 -7.16
N THR A 227 -4.66 -17.32 -7.70
CA THR A 227 -3.37 -16.90 -7.16
C THR A 227 -3.14 -15.42 -7.38
N SER A 228 -2.27 -14.83 -6.56
CA SER A 228 -1.84 -13.44 -6.61
C SER A 228 -0.57 -13.22 -7.44
N TYR A 229 -0.27 -14.15 -8.35
CA TYR A 229 0.83 -14.01 -9.30
C TYR A 229 0.31 -13.83 -10.72
N ALA A 230 0.63 -12.66 -11.27
CA ALA A 230 0.18 -12.23 -12.58
C ALA A 230 0.65 -13.19 -13.71
N PRO A 231 -0.17 -13.44 -14.76
CA PRO A 231 0.15 -14.33 -15.88
C PRO A 231 1.53 -14.12 -16.50
N GLU A 232 1.98 -12.87 -16.56
CA GLU A 232 3.19 -12.42 -17.23
C GLU A 232 4.47 -12.75 -16.44
N ARG A 233 4.35 -13.13 -15.16
CA ARG A 233 5.51 -13.47 -14.35
C ARG A 233 6.11 -14.82 -14.79
N PRO A 234 7.44 -14.92 -14.87
CA PRO A 234 8.11 -16.10 -15.41
C PRO A 234 8.11 -17.31 -14.46
N GLU A 235 7.72 -17.14 -13.19
CA GLU A 235 7.78 -18.23 -12.22
C GLU A 235 6.74 -19.32 -12.57
N GLY A 236 7.16 -20.59 -12.55
CA GLY A 236 6.25 -21.72 -12.79
C GLY A 236 5.41 -22.03 -11.56
N TYR A 237 4.09 -22.13 -11.70
CA TYR A 237 3.17 -22.41 -10.59
C TYR A 237 2.53 -23.80 -10.70
N CYS A 238 2.65 -24.58 -9.63
CA CYS A 238 1.95 -25.84 -9.42
C CYS A 238 1.11 -25.70 -8.15
N GLY A 239 -0.20 -25.97 -8.23
CA GLY A 239 -1.19 -25.73 -7.17
C GLY A 239 -0.98 -26.47 -5.84
N GLY A 240 0.15 -27.18 -5.66
CA GLY A 240 0.53 -27.85 -4.41
C GLY A 240 1.85 -27.38 -3.79
N ILE A 241 2.58 -26.45 -4.43
CA ILE A 241 3.91 -26.02 -3.93
C ILE A 241 4.04 -24.51 -4.17
N LEU A 242 4.01 -23.72 -3.08
CA LEU A 242 4.45 -22.32 -3.12
C LEU A 242 5.87 -22.30 -3.71
N PRO A 243 6.15 -21.52 -4.77
CA PRO A 243 7.48 -21.48 -5.35
C PRO A 243 8.47 -21.02 -4.28
N LYS A 244 9.49 -21.84 -4.01
CA LYS A 244 10.66 -21.39 -3.27
C LYS A 244 11.28 -20.27 -4.11
N SER A 245 11.09 -19.03 -3.69
CA SER A 245 11.80 -17.90 -4.27
C SER A 245 13.29 -18.22 -4.19
N LYS A 246 13.96 -18.26 -5.36
CA LYS A 246 15.42 -18.30 -5.39
C LYS A 246 15.89 -17.02 -4.69
N ARG A 247 16.33 -17.13 -3.44
CA ARG A 247 17.16 -16.12 -2.80
C ARG A 247 18.34 -15.93 -3.75
N ARG A 248 18.45 -14.74 -4.36
CA ARG A 248 19.66 -14.36 -5.08
C ARG A 248 20.78 -14.39 -4.04
N SER A 249 21.74 -15.27 -4.28
CA SER A 249 23.03 -15.36 -3.61
C SER A 249 23.84 -14.09 -3.80
#